data_AF-A0A128EUR5-F1
#
_entry.id   AF-A0A128EUR5-F1
#
_cell.length_a   1.000
_cell.length_b   1.000
_cell.length_c   1.000
_cell.angle_alpha   90.00
_cell.angle_beta   90.00
_cell.angle_gamma   90.00
#
_symmetry.space_group_name_H-M   'P 1'
#
loop_
_entity.id
_entity.type
_entity.pdbx_description
1 polymer ?
#
loop_
_entity_poly.entity_id
_entity_poly.type
_entity_poly.pdbx_seq_one_letter_code
_entity_poly.pdbx_strand_id
1 'polypeptide(L)'
;MDVKNIANANTYIPLILASVIGMSGFVSTAAIAKDYFTVKDGELQRPTGYREWVYVGTPVTPNDMNNGKAAFPEHHNVYIDPESWAVWKDKGEFRDGTIIIKELVSVGSKAAVSGNGYFQGDYIGLEATIKSKSLNPNEPGNWSYYSFSTPDHTALTETARAFPAAACNACHQAAAADDFVFTQYYPVLRAGKAKGEAATGGHSSSLK
;
A
#
# COMPACT_ATOMS: atom_id res chain seq x y z
N MET A 1 -93.87 -27.82 16.12
CA MET A 1 -92.65 -27.76 16.93
C MET A 1 -91.59 -27.07 16.09
N ASP A 2 -91.07 -25.96 16.61
CA ASP A 2 -89.95 -25.16 16.07
C ASP A 2 -88.80 -26.02 15.54
N VAL A 3 -88.13 -25.58 14.46
CA VAL A 3 -86.81 -24.90 14.52
C VAL A 3 -86.64 -24.05 13.25
N LYS A 4 -86.26 -22.78 13.44
CA LYS A 4 -85.92 -21.78 12.41
C LYS A 4 -84.48 -21.97 11.86
N ASN A 5 -84.23 -21.33 10.71
CA ASN A 5 -82.98 -20.60 10.37
C ASN A 5 -81.76 -21.49 9.98
N ILE A 6 -80.86 -21.19 9.04
CA ILE A 6 -80.39 -19.96 8.35
C ILE A 6 -79.80 -20.37 6.98
N ALA A 7 -80.03 -19.56 5.95
CA ALA A 7 -79.35 -19.67 4.65
C ALA A 7 -77.91 -19.12 4.75
N ASN A 8 -76.90 -19.92 4.39
CA ASN A 8 -75.53 -19.45 4.19
C ASN A 8 -75.22 -19.35 2.70
N ALA A 9 -75.03 -18.11 2.23
CA ALA A 9 -74.55 -17.79 0.91
C ALA A 9 -73.05 -18.07 0.81
N ASN A 10 -72.64 -18.94 -0.11
CA ASN A 10 -71.24 -19.13 -0.48
C ASN A 10 -70.85 -18.05 -1.50
N THR A 11 -70.23 -16.98 -1.02
CA THR A 11 -69.59 -15.98 -1.85
C THR A 11 -68.13 -16.38 -2.07
N TYR A 12 -67.79 -16.77 -3.30
CA TYR A 12 -66.41 -17.03 -3.72
C TYR A 12 -65.68 -15.70 -3.93
N ILE A 13 -64.68 -15.42 -3.11
CA ILE A 13 -63.73 -14.31 -3.32
C ILE A 13 -62.50 -14.89 -4.03
N PRO A 14 -62.16 -14.46 -5.27
CA PRO A 14 -60.91 -14.88 -5.89
C PRO A 14 -59.74 -14.17 -5.20
N LEU A 15 -58.83 -14.96 -4.63
CA LEU A 15 -57.57 -14.49 -4.07
C LEU A 15 -56.62 -14.17 -5.24
N ILE A 16 -56.51 -12.89 -5.61
CA ILE A 16 -55.49 -12.43 -6.56
C ILE A 16 -54.14 -12.42 -5.82
N LEU A 17 -53.31 -13.45 -6.05
CA LEU A 17 -51.91 -13.44 -5.66
C LEU A 17 -51.16 -12.43 -6.55
N ALA A 18 -50.98 -11.20 -6.06
CA ALA A 18 -50.06 -10.25 -6.66
C ALA A 18 -48.63 -10.66 -6.28
N SER A 19 -47.94 -11.35 -7.19
CA SER A 19 -46.51 -11.65 -7.08
C SER A 19 -45.71 -10.36 -7.27
N VAL A 20 -45.39 -9.70 -6.15
CA VAL A 20 -44.44 -8.58 -6.10
C VAL A 20 -43.03 -9.18 -6.22
N ILE A 21 -42.50 -9.22 -7.44
CA ILE A 21 -41.07 -9.43 -7.67
C ILE A 21 -40.36 -8.18 -7.14
N GLY A 22 -39.92 -8.22 -5.89
CA GLY A 22 -39.05 -7.22 -5.30
C GLY A 22 -37.71 -7.27 -6.01
N MET A 23 -37.50 -6.39 -6.98
CA MET A 23 -36.20 -6.14 -7.59
C MET A 23 -35.32 -5.48 -6.52
N SER A 24 -34.63 -6.28 -5.70
CA SER A 24 -33.60 -5.79 -4.80
C SER A 24 -32.45 -5.25 -5.64
N GLY A 25 -32.49 -3.94 -5.93
CA GLY A 25 -31.38 -3.25 -6.56
C GLY A 25 -30.15 -3.35 -5.67
N PHE A 26 -29.11 -4.01 -6.16
CA PHE A 26 -27.79 -3.92 -5.55
C PHE A 26 -27.32 -2.47 -5.68
N VAL A 27 -27.43 -1.70 -4.60
CA VAL A 27 -26.76 -0.41 -4.48
C VAL A 27 -25.28 -0.72 -4.33
N SER A 28 -24.56 -0.68 -5.45
CA SER A 28 -23.10 -0.77 -5.45
C SER A 28 -22.57 0.52 -4.84
N THR A 29 -22.35 0.52 -3.51
CA THR A 29 -21.57 1.57 -2.87
C THR A 29 -20.17 1.49 -3.44
N ALA A 30 -19.79 2.43 -4.31
CA ALA A 30 -18.40 2.61 -4.67
C ALA A 30 -17.65 2.87 -3.36
N ALA A 31 -16.78 1.94 -2.97
CA ALA A 31 -15.88 2.15 -1.85
C ALA A 31 -15.05 3.39 -2.20
N ILE A 32 -15.15 4.43 -1.38
CA ILE A 32 -14.22 5.56 -1.45
C ILE A 32 -12.87 4.98 -1.08
N ALA A 33 -11.94 4.95 -2.04
CA ALA A 33 -10.56 4.54 -1.79
C ALA A 33 -10.00 5.39 -0.64
N LYS A 34 -9.37 4.74 0.34
CA LYS A 34 -8.78 5.44 1.47
C LYS A 34 -7.41 5.95 1.01
N ASP A 35 -7.27 7.26 0.99
CA ASP A 35 -5.97 7.87 0.75
C ASP A 35 -5.11 7.74 2.01
N TYR A 36 -3.89 7.20 1.85
CA TYR A 36 -2.91 6.99 2.92
C TYR A 36 -1.91 8.15 3.04
N PHE A 37 -2.16 9.24 2.34
CA PHE A 37 -1.34 10.44 2.34
C PHE A 37 -2.20 11.69 2.21
N THR A 38 -1.63 12.85 2.52
CA THR A 38 -2.29 14.14 2.35
C THR A 38 -1.32 15.13 1.73
N VAL A 39 -1.76 15.86 0.71
CA VAL A 39 -1.00 16.96 0.12
C VAL A 39 -1.74 18.26 0.41
N LYS A 40 -1.03 19.26 0.95
CA LYS A 40 -1.54 20.62 1.19
C LYS A 40 -0.55 21.61 0.58
N ASP A 41 -1.05 22.57 -0.19
CA ASP A 41 -0.23 23.62 -0.80
C ASP A 41 0.99 23.09 -1.61
N GLY A 42 0.80 21.93 -2.25
CA GLY A 42 1.84 21.25 -3.03
C GLY A 42 2.88 20.49 -2.20
N GLU A 43 2.68 20.38 -0.88
CA GLU A 43 3.57 19.65 0.03
C GLU A 43 2.88 18.42 0.62
N LEU A 44 3.56 17.29 0.51
CA LEU A 44 3.17 16.06 1.18
C LEU A 44 3.33 16.25 2.69
N GLN A 45 2.24 16.04 3.43
CA GLN A 45 2.27 15.98 4.89
C GLN A 45 2.90 14.65 5.31
N ARG A 46 3.82 14.67 6.28
CA ARG A 46 4.54 13.47 6.70
C ARG A 46 3.58 12.36 7.12
N PRO A 47 3.59 11.20 6.44
CA PRO A 47 2.70 10.11 6.78
C PRO A 47 2.97 9.60 8.18
N THR A 48 1.90 9.28 8.91
CA THR A 48 1.96 8.70 10.27
C THR A 48 1.34 7.30 10.25
N GLY A 49 1.71 6.45 11.21
CA GLY A 49 1.19 5.08 11.32
C GLY A 49 1.69 4.09 10.25
N TYR A 50 2.62 4.48 9.37
CA TYR A 50 3.10 3.62 8.28
C TYR A 50 3.82 2.34 8.75
N ARG A 51 4.26 2.27 10.00
CA ARG A 51 4.84 1.04 10.59
C ARG A 51 3.80 -0.06 10.79
N GLU A 52 2.50 0.26 10.68
CA GLU A 52 1.40 -0.71 10.65
C GLU A 52 1.01 -1.11 9.22
N TRP A 53 1.69 -0.56 8.21
CA TRP A 53 1.48 -0.93 6.81
C TRP A 53 2.22 -2.23 6.47
N VAL A 54 2.04 -2.71 5.25
CA VAL A 54 2.62 -3.98 4.83
C VAL A 54 4.10 -3.79 4.54
N TYR A 55 4.95 -4.38 5.39
CA TYR A 55 6.38 -4.49 5.14
C TYR A 55 6.65 -5.29 3.87
N VAL A 56 7.59 -4.83 3.03
CA VAL A 56 7.91 -5.49 1.75
C VAL A 56 9.35 -5.94 1.57
N GLY A 57 10.29 -5.40 2.35
CA GLY A 57 11.70 -5.79 2.31
C GLY A 57 12.64 -4.77 2.96
N THR A 58 13.87 -5.21 3.22
CA THR A 58 14.95 -4.40 3.80
C THR A 58 16.27 -4.65 3.08
N PRO A 59 16.59 -3.91 2.01
CA PRO A 59 17.96 -3.82 1.56
C PRO A 59 18.82 -3.03 2.56
N VAL A 60 20.15 -3.17 2.44
CA VAL A 60 21.12 -2.42 3.23
C VAL A 60 22.23 -1.90 2.32
N THR A 61 22.59 -0.64 2.48
CA THR A 61 23.76 -0.01 1.85
C THR A 61 24.67 0.59 2.93
N PRO A 62 25.52 -0.23 3.57
CA PRO A 62 26.36 0.22 4.68
C PRO A 62 27.41 1.25 4.27
N ASN A 63 27.73 2.21 5.13
CA ASN A 63 28.75 3.23 4.86
C ASN A 63 30.13 2.61 4.59
N ASP A 64 30.49 1.54 5.29
CA ASP A 64 31.78 0.86 5.11
C ASP A 64 31.92 0.13 3.76
N MET A 65 30.81 -0.19 3.11
CA MET A 65 30.77 -0.72 1.74
C MET A 65 30.67 0.39 0.68
N ASN A 66 30.53 1.65 1.09
CA ASN A 66 30.26 2.79 0.22
C ASN A 66 31.22 3.97 0.51
N ASN A 67 32.53 3.68 0.57
CA ASN A 67 33.59 4.68 0.77
C ASN A 67 33.37 5.59 2.00
N GLY A 68 32.75 5.05 3.06
CA GLY A 68 32.44 5.78 4.28
C GLY A 68 31.17 6.63 4.23
N LYS A 69 30.49 6.72 3.08
CA LYS A 69 29.27 7.53 2.91
C LYS A 69 28.34 6.95 1.83
N ALA A 70 27.36 6.16 2.27
CA ALA A 70 26.27 5.71 1.42
C ALA A 70 25.38 6.88 0.99
N ALA A 71 24.80 6.80 -0.21
CA ALA A 71 23.82 7.79 -0.67
C ALA A 71 22.52 7.77 0.17
N PHE A 72 22.17 6.58 0.68
CA PHE A 72 21.03 6.35 1.57
C PHE A 72 21.51 5.49 2.75
N PRO A 73 22.05 6.07 3.82
CA PRO A 73 22.51 5.30 4.97
C PRO A 73 21.30 4.75 5.76
N GLU A 74 21.27 3.52 6.26
CA GLU A 74 21.99 2.34 5.74
C GLU A 74 21.00 1.22 5.42
N HIS A 75 20.26 0.72 6.41
CA HIS A 75 19.13 -0.18 6.20
C HIS A 75 17.90 0.59 5.73
N HIS A 76 17.14 0.01 4.79
CA HIS A 76 15.95 0.64 4.22
C HIS A 76 14.71 -0.22 4.53
N ASN A 77 14.02 0.00 5.63
CA ASN A 77 12.76 -0.71 5.90
C ASN A 77 11.67 -0.13 5.00
N VAL A 78 11.13 -0.95 4.09
CA VAL A 78 10.16 -0.49 3.08
C VAL A 78 8.77 -1.03 3.37
N TYR A 79 7.77 -0.15 3.27
CA TYR A 79 6.37 -0.44 3.54
C TYR A 79 5.48 0.10 2.41
N ILE A 80 4.41 -0.63 2.06
CA ILE A 80 3.39 -0.20 1.09
C ILE A 80 2.04 -0.06 1.80
N ASP A 81 1.25 0.95 1.43
CA ASP A 81 -0.08 1.12 2.04
C ASP A 81 -0.99 -0.12 1.88
N PRO A 82 -1.79 -0.45 2.90
CA PRO A 82 -2.63 -1.66 2.91
C PRO A 82 -3.58 -1.80 1.71
N GLU A 83 -4.12 -0.71 1.18
CA GLU A 83 -5.04 -0.77 0.05
C GLU A 83 -4.31 -1.06 -1.25
N SER A 84 -3.14 -0.46 -1.46
CA SER A 84 -2.28 -0.79 -2.61
C SER A 84 -1.71 -2.20 -2.52
N TRP A 85 -1.38 -2.69 -1.31
CA TRP A 85 -1.08 -4.11 -1.12
C TRP A 85 -2.25 -5.02 -1.52
N ALA A 86 -3.48 -4.67 -1.15
CA ALA A 86 -4.66 -5.45 -1.51
C ALA A 86 -4.84 -5.54 -3.03
N VAL A 87 -4.61 -4.44 -3.76
CA VAL A 87 -4.63 -4.44 -5.23
C VAL A 87 -3.42 -5.19 -5.80
N TRP A 88 -2.22 -5.01 -5.25
CA TRP A 88 -1.02 -5.71 -5.71
C TRP A 88 -1.17 -7.23 -5.60
N LYS A 89 -1.68 -7.73 -4.48
CA LYS A 89 -1.86 -9.17 -4.32
C LYS A 89 -2.92 -9.74 -5.25
N ASP A 90 -3.96 -8.98 -5.58
CA ASP A 90 -5.02 -9.44 -6.48
C ASP A 90 -4.62 -9.33 -7.96
N LYS A 91 -4.10 -8.18 -8.37
CA LYS A 91 -3.87 -7.81 -9.78
C LYS A 91 -2.40 -7.75 -10.19
N GLY A 92 -1.50 -7.57 -9.23
CA GLY A 92 -0.07 -7.41 -9.49
C GLY A 92 0.30 -6.05 -10.06
N GLU A 93 -0.46 -5.00 -9.73
CA GLU A 93 -0.25 -3.64 -10.21
C GLU A 93 -0.22 -2.65 -9.04
N PHE A 94 0.61 -1.61 -9.14
CA PHE A 94 0.51 -0.46 -8.26
C PHE A 94 -0.62 0.44 -8.74
N ARG A 95 -1.69 0.53 -7.93
CA ARG A 95 -2.86 1.38 -8.22
C ARG A 95 -2.50 2.86 -8.19
N ASP A 96 -3.36 3.68 -8.79
CA ASP A 96 -3.36 5.11 -8.53
C ASP A 96 -3.64 5.36 -7.03
N GLY A 97 -2.89 6.27 -6.41
CA GLY A 97 -2.89 6.49 -4.96
C GLY A 97 -1.95 5.58 -4.17
N THR A 98 -1.09 4.78 -4.83
CA THR A 98 -0.08 3.98 -4.11
C THR A 98 0.91 4.90 -3.41
N ILE A 99 1.14 4.66 -2.12
CA ILE A 99 2.26 5.25 -1.37
C ILE A 99 3.15 4.14 -0.81
N ILE A 100 4.46 4.32 -1.01
CA ILE A 100 5.51 3.47 -0.46
C ILE A 100 6.39 4.33 0.45
N ILE A 101 6.65 3.85 1.65
CA ILE A 101 7.54 4.45 2.62
C ILE A 101 8.85 3.69 2.64
N LYS A 102 9.96 4.43 2.63
CA LYS A 102 11.29 3.91 2.94
C LYS A 102 11.79 4.60 4.20
N GLU A 103 11.87 3.84 5.28
CA GLU A 103 12.43 4.27 6.55
C GLU A 103 13.92 3.89 6.62
N LEU A 104 14.78 4.87 6.87
CA LEU A 104 16.21 4.67 6.97
C LEU A 104 16.60 4.35 8.41
N VAL A 105 17.39 3.30 8.59
CA VAL A 105 17.88 2.84 9.89
C VAL A 105 19.39 2.65 9.81
N SER A 106 20.12 3.09 10.84
CA SER A 106 21.58 2.94 10.89
C SER A 106 22.00 1.48 11.08
N VAL A 107 23.27 1.18 10.81
CA VAL A 107 23.91 -0.04 11.32
C VAL A 107 24.32 0.19 12.76
N GLY A 108 23.66 -0.48 13.71
CA GLY A 108 23.98 -0.41 15.14
C GLY A 108 25.09 -1.37 15.56
N SER A 109 25.22 -2.52 14.89
CA SER A 109 26.29 -3.50 15.16
C SER A 109 26.61 -4.32 13.92
N LYS A 110 27.81 -4.92 13.91
CA LYS A 110 28.22 -5.93 12.92
C LYS A 110 28.33 -7.36 13.46
N ALA A 111 27.98 -7.54 14.73
CA ALA A 111 27.96 -8.83 15.39
C ALA A 111 26.77 -8.91 16.35
N ALA A 112 26.11 -10.06 16.36
CA ALA A 112 25.08 -10.42 17.33
C ALA A 112 25.24 -11.89 17.73
N VAL A 113 24.40 -12.34 18.65
CA VAL A 113 24.38 -13.75 19.10
C VAL A 113 24.12 -14.73 17.95
N SER A 114 23.49 -14.29 16.86
CA SER A 114 23.24 -15.08 15.65
C SER A 114 24.42 -15.11 14.66
N GLY A 115 25.51 -14.36 14.92
CA GLY A 115 26.71 -14.32 14.09
C GLY A 115 27.09 -12.91 13.62
N ASN A 116 27.95 -12.86 12.61
CA ASN A 116 28.40 -11.62 11.99
C ASN A 116 27.45 -11.18 10.88
N GLY A 117 27.26 -9.87 10.71
CA GLY A 117 26.36 -9.32 9.71
C GLY A 117 26.22 -7.81 9.86
N TYR A 118 25.08 -7.27 9.44
CA TYR A 118 24.68 -5.90 9.74
C TYR A 118 23.37 -5.94 10.52
N PHE A 119 23.35 -5.29 11.68
CA PHE A 119 22.20 -5.27 12.57
C PHE A 119 21.71 -3.83 12.73
N GLN A 120 20.39 -3.65 12.63
CA GLN A 120 19.74 -2.34 12.69
C GLN A 120 19.98 -1.64 14.03
N GLY A 121 20.25 -0.34 13.94
CA GLY A 121 20.35 0.60 15.06
C GLY A 121 19.18 1.56 15.09
N ASP A 122 19.49 2.86 15.08
CA ASP A 122 18.53 3.94 15.25
C ASP A 122 17.86 4.36 13.93
N TYR A 123 16.66 4.90 14.03
CA TYR A 123 15.97 5.54 12.91
C TYR A 123 16.66 6.85 12.54
N ILE A 124 16.97 7.03 11.26
CA ILE A 124 17.77 8.17 10.78
C ILE A 124 17.17 8.85 9.53
N GLY A 125 16.01 8.41 9.05
CA GLY A 125 15.40 9.06 7.89
C GLY A 125 14.08 8.46 7.46
N LEU A 126 13.38 9.21 6.63
CA LEU A 126 12.08 8.85 6.09
C LEU A 126 11.90 9.45 4.70
N GLU A 127 11.67 8.58 3.74
CA GLU A 127 11.41 8.91 2.35
C GLU A 127 10.05 8.33 1.94
N ALA A 128 9.37 8.99 1.01
CA ALA A 128 8.10 8.53 0.45
C ALA A 128 8.11 8.59 -1.08
N THR A 129 7.39 7.66 -1.69
CA THR A 129 7.15 7.61 -3.13
C THR A 129 5.68 7.40 -3.39
N ILE A 130 5.08 8.22 -4.25
CA ILE A 130 3.64 8.22 -4.52
C ILE A 130 3.38 8.08 -6.00
N LYS A 131 2.48 7.15 -6.37
CA LYS A 131 1.89 7.07 -7.70
C LYS A 131 0.55 7.77 -7.70
N SER A 132 0.41 8.85 -8.45
CA SER A 132 -0.85 9.57 -8.56
C SER A 132 -0.92 10.38 -9.85
N LYS A 133 -1.90 10.08 -10.69
CA LYS A 133 -2.18 10.85 -11.91
C LYS A 133 -2.61 12.28 -11.61
N SER A 134 -3.31 12.52 -10.51
CA SER A 134 -3.78 13.85 -10.13
C SER A 134 -2.65 14.72 -9.59
N LEU A 135 -1.72 14.16 -8.82
CA LEU A 135 -0.56 14.89 -8.31
C LEU A 135 0.55 15.03 -9.36
N ASN A 136 0.75 14.00 -10.18
CA ASN A 136 1.91 13.86 -11.05
C ASN A 136 1.52 13.60 -12.53
N PRO A 137 0.63 14.39 -13.14
CA PRO A 137 0.08 14.11 -14.47
C PRO A 137 1.15 14.08 -15.58
N ASN A 138 2.24 14.82 -15.38
CA ASN A 138 3.32 15.00 -16.36
C ASN A 138 4.58 14.21 -16.02
N GLU A 139 4.59 13.48 -14.91
CA GLU A 139 5.76 12.72 -14.46
C GLU A 139 5.78 11.32 -15.07
N PRO A 140 6.97 10.76 -15.40
CA PRO A 140 7.08 9.38 -15.86
C PRO A 140 6.43 8.39 -14.89
N GLY A 141 5.49 7.57 -15.39
CA GLY A 141 4.74 6.60 -14.57
C GLY A 141 3.81 7.22 -13.51
N ASN A 142 3.65 8.55 -13.51
CA ASN A 142 2.92 9.31 -12.50
C ASN A 142 3.51 9.17 -11.08
N TRP A 143 4.81 8.92 -10.98
CA TRP A 143 5.52 8.79 -9.71
C TRP A 143 6.20 10.08 -9.28
N SER A 144 6.09 10.40 -7.99
CA SER A 144 6.84 11.46 -7.30
C SER A 144 7.54 10.92 -6.06
N TYR A 145 8.62 11.61 -5.66
CA TYR A 145 9.54 11.19 -4.61
C TYR A 145 9.73 12.34 -3.61
N TYR A 146 9.76 12.03 -2.32
CA TYR A 146 9.77 12.99 -1.23
C TYR A 146 10.76 12.54 -0.17
N SER A 147 11.48 13.50 0.42
CA SER A 147 12.28 13.28 1.62
C SER A 147 11.75 14.12 2.77
N PHE A 148 11.56 13.48 3.92
CA PHE A 148 11.38 14.17 5.18
C PHE A 148 12.68 14.27 5.96
N SER A 149 13.74 13.60 5.52
CA SER A 149 15.04 13.58 6.20
C SER A 149 15.78 14.90 5.99
N THR A 150 16.34 15.48 7.06
CA THR A 150 17.33 16.54 6.88
C THR A 150 18.60 15.97 6.22
N PRO A 151 19.37 16.77 5.46
CA PRO A 151 20.55 16.26 4.74
C PRO A 151 21.63 15.60 5.63
N ASP A 152 21.65 15.95 6.91
CA ASP A 152 22.55 15.39 7.93
C ASP A 152 21.94 14.20 8.70
N HIS A 153 20.71 13.79 8.37
CA HIS A 153 19.98 12.68 9.00
C HIS A 153 19.78 12.82 10.52
N THR A 154 19.70 14.05 11.02
CA THR A 154 19.49 14.33 12.46
C THR A 154 18.05 14.66 12.84
N ALA A 155 17.21 15.03 11.86
CA ALA A 155 15.82 15.39 12.09
C ALA A 155 14.92 15.01 10.92
N LEU A 156 13.61 15.05 11.16
CA LEU A 156 12.57 14.89 10.14
C LEU A 156 11.72 16.16 10.04
N THR A 157 11.36 16.56 8.83
CA THR A 157 10.41 17.66 8.57
C THR A 157 8.97 17.19 8.66
N GLU A 158 8.04 18.11 8.93
CA GLU A 158 6.60 17.80 8.96
C GLU A 158 5.98 17.71 7.56
N THR A 159 6.60 18.35 6.57
CA THR A 159 6.16 18.37 5.18
C THR A 159 7.34 18.19 4.23
N ALA A 160 7.06 17.76 3.01
CA ALA A 160 8.05 17.60 1.95
C ALA A 160 7.49 18.01 0.59
N ARG A 161 8.31 18.65 -0.24
CA ARG A 161 8.03 18.87 -1.67
C ARG A 161 8.54 17.70 -2.48
N ALA A 162 7.87 17.42 -3.59
CA ALA A 162 8.36 16.43 -4.54
C ALA A 162 9.72 16.88 -5.09
N PHE A 163 10.68 15.96 -5.16
CA PHE A 163 11.91 16.19 -5.90
C PHE A 163 11.60 16.39 -7.39
N PRO A 164 12.40 17.17 -8.12
CA PRO A 164 12.31 17.22 -9.57
C PRO A 164 12.43 15.82 -10.17
N ALA A 165 11.60 15.50 -11.17
CA ALA A 165 11.57 14.22 -11.87
C ALA A 165 12.95 13.62 -12.14
N ALA A 166 13.84 14.44 -12.70
CA ALA A 166 15.17 14.03 -13.13
C ALA A 166 16.06 13.54 -11.98
N ALA A 167 15.80 13.96 -10.74
CA ALA A 167 16.61 13.58 -9.58
C ALA A 167 16.37 12.12 -9.15
N CYS A 168 15.17 11.59 -9.37
CA CYS A 168 14.77 10.27 -8.85
C CYS A 168 14.23 9.35 -9.94
N ASN A 169 13.35 9.84 -10.82
CA ASN A 169 12.66 9.02 -11.81
C ASN A 169 13.64 8.40 -12.80
N ALA A 170 14.73 9.08 -13.18
CA ALA A 170 15.68 8.55 -14.16
C ALA A 170 16.32 7.23 -13.68
N CYS A 171 16.77 7.18 -12.42
CA CYS A 171 17.34 5.96 -11.83
C CYS A 171 16.29 4.87 -11.66
N HIS A 172 15.12 5.24 -11.14
CA HIS A 172 14.01 4.29 -10.95
C HIS A 172 13.51 3.71 -12.28
N GLN A 173 13.35 4.52 -13.31
CA GLN A 173 12.93 4.06 -14.64
C GLN A 173 13.92 3.09 -15.27
N ALA A 174 15.22 3.38 -15.13
CA ALA A 174 16.26 2.60 -15.78
C ALA A 174 16.51 1.25 -15.10
N ALA A 175 16.29 1.16 -13.79
CA ALA A 175 16.77 0.03 -13.00
C ALA A 175 15.70 -0.69 -12.16
N ALA A 176 14.51 -0.11 -11.95
CA ALA A 176 13.43 -0.80 -11.26
C ALA A 176 12.89 -1.97 -12.10
N ALA A 177 12.62 -3.10 -11.46
CA ALA A 177 12.09 -4.27 -12.15
C ALA A 177 10.59 -4.15 -12.50
N ASP A 178 9.83 -3.28 -11.83
CA ASP A 178 8.40 -3.14 -12.07
C ASP A 178 7.92 -1.73 -11.75
N ASP A 179 7.40 -1.02 -12.74
CA ASP A 179 6.71 0.27 -12.61
C ASP A 179 7.39 1.25 -11.63
N PHE A 180 8.67 1.56 -11.89
CA PHE A 180 9.50 2.47 -11.07
C PHE A 180 9.73 2.01 -9.62
N VAL A 181 9.31 0.81 -9.23
CA VAL A 181 9.56 0.22 -7.91
C VAL A 181 10.60 -0.90 -8.03
N PHE A 182 11.63 -0.86 -7.19
CA PHE A 182 12.71 -1.87 -7.17
C PHE A 182 12.27 -3.22 -6.58
N THR A 183 11.23 -3.83 -7.15
CA THR A 183 10.62 -5.08 -6.67
C THR A 183 11.61 -6.25 -6.63
N GLN A 184 12.72 -6.21 -7.37
CA GLN A 184 13.82 -7.16 -7.26
C GLN A 184 14.46 -7.22 -5.86
N TYR A 185 14.29 -6.19 -5.03
CA TYR A 185 14.77 -6.15 -3.64
C TYR A 185 13.66 -6.38 -2.60
N TYR A 186 12.40 -6.50 -3.04
CA TYR A 186 11.22 -6.65 -2.17
C TYR A 186 10.57 -8.04 -2.32
N PRO A 187 11.03 -9.06 -1.57
CA PRO A 187 10.58 -10.44 -1.74
C PRO A 187 9.08 -10.62 -1.49
N VAL A 188 8.48 -9.84 -0.58
CA VAL A 188 7.03 -9.89 -0.31
C VAL A 188 6.23 -9.48 -1.55
N LEU A 189 6.65 -8.42 -2.25
CA LEU A 189 6.00 -8.00 -3.50
C LEU A 189 6.18 -9.05 -4.60
N ARG A 190 7.40 -9.59 -4.80
CA ARG A 190 7.64 -10.62 -5.82
C ARG A 190 6.83 -11.87 -5.59
N ALA A 191 6.76 -12.35 -4.34
CA ALA A 191 6.01 -13.53 -3.99
C ALA A 191 4.49 -13.30 -4.07
N GLY A 192 4.04 -12.07 -3.78
CA GLY A 192 2.61 -11.74 -3.69
C GLY A 192 1.93 -11.30 -4.99
N LYS A 193 2.69 -10.95 -6.05
CA LYS A 193 2.14 -10.40 -7.29
C LYS A 193 1.03 -11.29 -7.90
N ALA A 194 -0.21 -10.80 -7.92
CA ALA A 194 -1.38 -11.51 -8.45
C ALA A 194 -1.55 -12.94 -7.88
N LYS A 195 -1.35 -13.11 -6.57
CA LYS A 195 -1.52 -14.38 -5.84
C LYS A 195 -2.72 -14.41 -4.89
N GLY A 196 -3.51 -13.35 -4.83
CA GLY A 196 -4.67 -13.24 -3.96
C GLY A 196 -4.32 -13.51 -2.50
N GLU A 197 -5.03 -14.44 -1.87
CA GLU A 197 -4.80 -14.85 -0.49
C GLU A 197 -3.42 -15.47 -0.27
N ALA A 198 -2.89 -16.23 -1.24
CA ALA A 198 -1.59 -16.89 -1.11
C ALA A 198 -0.41 -15.90 -0.92
N ALA A 199 -0.61 -14.63 -1.25
CA ALA A 199 0.36 -13.56 -1.03
C ALA A 199 0.61 -13.23 0.45
N THR A 200 -0.28 -13.61 1.37
CA THR A 200 -0.18 -13.19 2.79
C THR A 200 0.82 -14.01 3.62
N GLY A 201 1.57 -14.91 2.98
CA GLY A 201 2.57 -15.76 3.64
C GLY A 201 1.98 -16.99 4.33
N GLY A 202 2.81 -18.02 4.52
CA GLY A 202 2.43 -19.26 5.21
C GLY A 202 1.59 -20.26 4.40
N HIS A 203 1.15 -19.90 3.20
CA HIS A 203 0.30 -20.77 2.34
C HIS A 203 1.09 -21.77 1.48
N SER A 204 2.42 -21.62 1.37
CA SER A 204 3.28 -22.53 0.59
C SER A 204 4.20 -23.32 1.51
N SER A 205 4.25 -24.64 1.31
CA SER A 205 5.24 -25.51 1.93
C SER A 205 6.55 -25.62 1.15
N SER A 206 6.62 -25.02 -0.04
CA SER A 206 7.80 -25.03 -0.90
C SER A 206 8.47 -23.66 -0.95
N LEU A 207 9.80 -23.64 -0.89
CA LEU A 207 10.63 -22.45 -1.14
C LEU A 207 10.90 -22.31 -2.65
N LYS A 208 11.10 -21.08 -3.11
CA LYS A 208 11.54 -20.75 -4.48
C LYS A 208 12.98 -20.30 -4.47
#